data_AF-A0A4Q3CH40-F1
#
_entry.id   AF-A0A4Q3CH40-F1
#
_cell.length_a   1.000
_cell.length_b   1.000
_cell.length_c   1.000
_cell.angle_alpha   90.00
_cell.angle_beta   90.00
_cell.angle_gamma   90.00
#
_symmetry.space_group_name_H-M   'P 1'
#
loop_
_entity.id
_entity.type
_entity.pdbx_description
1 polymer ?
#
loop_
_entity_poly.entity_id
_entity_poly.type
_entity_poly.pdbx_seq_one_letter_code
_entity_poly.pdbx_strand_id
1 'polypeptide(L)'
;MTAANEGSIATILSGGGECSECFNGGYFRIDAEGYGTSGLSANLVTGGDITLSAQSGATISAASGQIDLYAGTSYGSAETSEGVGVTAQGGTIAIDAIGGTILTGIYADVSGQGGDADSGGGSGTGGTINVRVLESGALVNSLFASASGSGGYSNVSGDGGDGTGGRLTFQSDEAASFTNFGLEFYGDGQGGTASSGTGGDGTGGSAQVDILGGKQDWSEIYLSGVGRGGYGYGEGGLTGSAYGSVDGLNLHIGGGADLHVSYVGIDARASAGADGDGNEAIGGTASLLVDQLATLTADSIGINASGSLAFEERSSDSFNTTPNAAGGSASAVVNTGTIRTPFLEVIANGMTGAGLFGAGTAKGGSATVGASDGGLIDIIDGGFDGALTEAAISAFGGFTIEAQGLGAEGPFAAHATGGTATLYTAGGSINSISDITVNADATAGEFANSFAYDGPANGFNATGGTASVEMRTGGSGGGSIETPSLTVTAQGLPNGNFGEFPAVQGTAGIGQGGNATLAVAQGALTTGDIIIDATGFGGLAAE
;
A
#
# COMPACT_ATOMS: atom_id res chain seq x y z
N MET A 1 9.83 23.26 -19.17
CA MET A 1 9.57 24.64 -18.71
C MET A 1 10.54 24.98 -17.59
N THR A 2 11.18 26.15 -17.66
CA THR A 2 12.17 26.56 -16.67
C THR A 2 12.04 28.04 -16.38
N ALA A 3 11.91 28.40 -15.11
CA ALA A 3 12.12 29.75 -14.60
C ALA A 3 13.47 29.78 -13.87
N ALA A 4 14.31 30.77 -14.16
CA ALA A 4 15.66 30.88 -13.59
C ALA A 4 16.05 32.34 -13.37
N ASN A 5 17.09 32.57 -12.56
CA ASN A 5 17.73 33.87 -12.32
C ASN A 5 16.71 34.94 -11.87
N GLU A 6 15.99 34.67 -10.78
CA GLU A 6 14.93 35.54 -10.22
C GLU A 6 13.75 35.79 -11.18
N GLY A 7 13.67 35.08 -12.30
CA GLY A 7 12.54 35.16 -13.23
C GLY A 7 11.24 34.64 -12.60
N SER A 8 10.11 35.11 -13.11
CA SER A 8 8.79 34.64 -12.68
C SER A 8 7.95 34.16 -13.86
N ILE A 9 7.32 32.99 -13.70
CA ILE A 9 6.27 32.49 -14.58
C ILE A 9 4.97 32.49 -13.77
N ALA A 10 3.99 33.27 -14.21
CA ALA A 10 2.68 33.33 -13.58
C ALA A 10 1.56 33.32 -14.62
N THR A 11 0.51 32.53 -14.38
CA THR A 11 -0.78 32.80 -15.06
C THR A 11 -1.41 34.03 -14.43
N ILE A 12 -2.10 34.85 -15.21
CA ILE A 12 -2.78 36.06 -14.72
C ILE A 12 -4.28 35.82 -14.88
N LEU A 13 -5.04 35.99 -13.79
CA LEU A 13 -6.49 36.10 -13.89
C LEU A 13 -6.81 37.33 -14.74
N SER A 14 -7.50 37.16 -15.87
CA SER A 14 -7.97 38.29 -16.66
C SER A 14 -9.00 39.09 -15.86
N GLY A 15 -8.54 40.09 -15.12
CA GLY A 15 -9.42 41.01 -14.43
C GLY A 15 -10.19 41.90 -15.42
N GLY A 16 -11.52 41.80 -15.41
CA GLY A 16 -12.40 42.91 -15.77
C GLY A 16 -12.72 43.16 -17.25
N GLY A 17 -12.71 42.15 -18.12
CA GLY A 17 -13.29 42.26 -19.46
C GLY A 17 -14.66 41.60 -19.52
N GLU A 18 -15.71 42.36 -19.88
CA GLU A 18 -17.06 41.86 -20.16
C GLU A 18 -17.02 40.81 -21.28
N CYS A 19 -16.78 39.55 -20.93
CA CYS A 19 -16.95 38.43 -21.84
C CYS A 19 -17.67 37.33 -21.07
N SER A 20 -18.99 37.32 -21.17
CA SER A 20 -19.89 36.35 -20.51
C SER A 20 -19.70 34.90 -21.00
N GLU A 21 -18.78 34.67 -21.94
CA GLU A 21 -18.46 33.35 -22.51
C GLU A 21 -16.97 32.98 -22.36
N CYS A 22 -16.17 33.79 -21.66
CA CYS A 22 -14.84 33.35 -21.22
C CYS A 22 -15.00 32.51 -19.94
N PHE A 23 -14.78 31.21 -20.07
CA PHE A 23 -14.75 30.28 -18.93
C PHE A 23 -13.82 30.79 -17.82
N ASN A 24 -14.26 30.60 -16.58
CA ASN A 24 -13.60 30.96 -15.32
C ASN A 24 -12.13 30.50 -15.23
N GLY A 25 -11.24 31.38 -14.76
CA GLY A 25 -10.01 31.03 -14.03
C GLY A 25 -8.79 30.58 -14.86
N GLY A 26 -7.63 31.20 -14.63
CA GLY A 26 -6.38 30.89 -15.33
C GLY A 26 -5.77 29.56 -14.87
N TYR A 27 -6.20 28.46 -15.50
CA TYR A 27 -5.64 27.12 -15.31
C TYR A 27 -4.34 26.93 -16.12
N PHE A 28 -3.37 26.18 -15.61
CA PHE A 28 -2.07 25.96 -16.26
C PHE A 28 -1.82 24.47 -16.53
N ARG A 29 -1.89 24.06 -17.81
CA ARG A 29 -1.72 22.66 -18.25
C ARG A 29 -0.53 22.53 -19.21
N ILE A 30 0.34 21.55 -18.97
CA ILE A 30 1.35 21.08 -19.92
C ILE A 30 1.02 19.64 -20.27
N ASP A 31 0.98 19.33 -21.56
CA ASP A 31 0.51 18.05 -22.08
C ASP A 31 1.52 17.47 -23.08
N ALA A 32 1.93 16.23 -22.82
CA ALA A 32 2.79 15.41 -23.64
C ALA A 32 2.24 13.97 -23.74
N GLU A 33 0.92 13.82 -23.68
CA GLU A 33 0.27 12.51 -23.70
C GLU A 33 0.48 11.77 -25.04
N GLY A 34 0.68 10.45 -24.93
CA GLY A 34 0.67 9.55 -26.08
C GLY A 34 -0.73 9.01 -26.33
N TYR A 35 -1.19 9.03 -27.59
CA TYR A 35 -2.49 8.50 -28.00
C TYR A 35 -2.34 7.37 -29.02
N GLY A 36 -2.98 6.22 -28.75
CA GLY A 36 -3.15 5.17 -29.74
C GLY A 36 -4.14 5.59 -30.82
N THR A 37 -3.75 5.54 -32.10
CA THR A 37 -4.71 5.76 -33.21
C THR A 37 -5.26 4.43 -33.70
N SER A 38 -6.57 4.37 -33.94
CA SER A 38 -7.20 3.22 -34.58
C SER A 38 -6.68 3.07 -36.02
N GLY A 39 -5.97 1.98 -36.29
CA GLY A 39 -5.72 1.52 -37.66
C GLY A 39 -4.26 1.43 -38.15
N LEU A 40 -3.22 1.55 -37.33
CA LEU A 40 -1.83 1.32 -37.77
C LEU A 40 -0.98 0.57 -36.72
N SER A 41 0.03 -0.13 -37.22
CA SER A 41 0.95 -1.12 -36.61
C SER A 41 1.74 -0.73 -35.35
N ALA A 42 1.30 0.24 -34.57
CA ALA A 42 1.96 0.62 -33.32
C ALA A 42 1.47 -0.31 -32.20
N ASN A 43 2.28 -1.32 -31.88
CA ASN A 43 2.01 -2.21 -30.73
C ASN A 43 2.31 -1.54 -29.38
N LEU A 44 2.91 -0.34 -29.39
CA LEU A 44 3.32 0.42 -28.21
C LEU A 44 3.05 1.92 -28.40
N VAL A 45 2.45 2.56 -27.39
CA VAL A 45 2.29 4.01 -27.24
C VAL A 45 3.02 4.45 -25.98
N THR A 46 3.77 5.54 -26.07
CA THR A 46 4.55 6.07 -24.94
C THR A 46 4.24 7.55 -24.72
N GLY A 47 4.10 7.94 -23.45
CA GLY A 47 3.99 9.35 -23.06
C GLY A 47 5.32 10.08 -23.24
N GLY A 48 5.26 11.40 -23.38
CA GLY A 48 6.45 12.24 -23.55
C GLY A 48 7.16 12.57 -22.24
N ASP A 49 8.12 13.50 -22.31
CA ASP A 49 8.83 13.99 -21.14
C ASP A 49 8.44 15.45 -20.85
N ILE A 50 8.08 15.73 -19.60
CA ILE A 50 7.81 17.07 -19.09
C ILE A 50 8.81 17.41 -18.00
N THR A 51 9.32 18.64 -18.04
CA THR A 51 10.10 19.21 -16.94
C THR A 51 9.47 20.52 -16.49
N LEU A 52 9.21 20.67 -15.21
CA LEU A 52 8.84 21.92 -14.55
C LEU A 52 9.96 22.29 -13.57
N SER A 53 10.65 23.40 -13.81
CA SER A 53 11.80 23.77 -12.99
C SER A 53 11.79 25.24 -12.58
N ALA A 54 11.87 25.50 -11.27
CA ALA A 54 12.11 26.81 -10.66
C ALA A 54 13.51 26.82 -10.05
N GLN A 55 14.40 27.67 -10.58
CA GLN A 55 15.81 27.70 -10.22
C GLN A 55 16.27 29.08 -9.75
N SER A 56 17.27 29.14 -8.87
CA SER A 56 18.03 30.36 -8.58
C SER A 56 17.15 31.58 -8.27
N GLY A 57 16.29 31.47 -7.25
CA GLY A 57 15.37 32.50 -6.78
C GLY A 57 14.14 32.72 -7.66
N ALA A 58 13.97 31.95 -8.73
CA ALA A 58 12.82 32.07 -9.62
C ALA A 58 11.53 31.54 -8.97
N THR A 59 10.39 32.09 -9.38
CA THR A 59 9.08 31.72 -8.84
C THR A 59 8.13 31.28 -9.95
N ILE A 60 7.49 30.13 -9.77
CA ILE A 60 6.39 29.64 -10.61
C ILE A 60 5.10 29.65 -9.78
N SER A 61 4.03 30.21 -10.33
CA SER A 61 2.72 30.25 -9.66
C SER A 61 1.56 30.21 -10.65
N ALA A 62 0.46 29.53 -10.31
CA ALA A 62 -0.81 29.66 -11.02
C ALA A 62 -1.75 30.60 -10.24
N ALA A 63 -2.38 31.57 -10.90
CA ALA A 63 -3.25 32.55 -10.24
C ALA A 63 -4.59 31.98 -9.76
N SER A 64 -4.99 30.80 -10.25
CA SER A 64 -6.12 30.04 -9.71
C SER A 64 -5.88 28.55 -9.91
N GLY A 65 -5.88 27.78 -8.82
CA GLY A 65 -5.85 26.33 -8.86
C GLY A 65 -4.44 25.71 -8.75
N GLN A 66 -4.23 24.69 -9.57
CA GLN A 66 -3.10 23.76 -9.60
C GLN A 66 -2.39 23.84 -10.97
N ILE A 67 -1.13 23.44 -11.03
CA ILE A 67 -0.43 23.16 -12.29
C ILE A 67 -0.65 21.70 -12.65
N ASP A 68 -1.22 21.44 -13.82
CA ASP A 68 -1.35 20.09 -14.34
C ASP A 68 -0.25 19.75 -15.34
N LEU A 69 0.39 18.60 -15.13
CA LEU A 69 1.42 18.02 -15.96
C LEU A 69 0.94 16.64 -16.40
N TYR A 70 0.60 16.49 -17.69
CA TYR A 70 0.15 15.21 -18.25
C TYR A 70 1.22 14.66 -19.20
N ALA A 71 1.85 13.56 -18.82
CA ALA A 71 2.74 12.78 -19.68
C ALA A 71 2.34 11.30 -19.68
N GLY A 72 1.06 11.01 -19.40
CA GLY A 72 0.50 9.67 -19.47
C GLY A 72 0.24 9.20 -20.90
N THR A 73 -0.44 8.06 -20.98
CA THR A 73 -0.99 7.53 -22.23
C THR A 73 -2.43 7.15 -21.97
N SER A 74 -3.32 7.61 -22.85
CA SER A 74 -4.76 7.41 -22.66
C SER A 74 -5.27 6.24 -23.49
N TYR A 75 -6.37 5.66 -22.99
CA TYR A 75 -7.21 4.68 -23.65
C TYR A 75 -7.38 4.92 -25.17
N GLY A 76 -6.89 3.97 -25.95
CA GLY A 76 -7.32 3.79 -27.33
C GLY A 76 -7.78 2.36 -27.50
N SER A 77 -9.00 2.16 -28.00
CA SER A 77 -9.51 0.86 -28.47
C SER A 77 -8.80 0.42 -29.77
N ALA A 78 -7.51 0.73 -29.87
CA ALA A 78 -6.72 0.49 -31.05
C ALA A 78 -6.44 -1.01 -31.09
N GLU A 79 -7.15 -1.69 -31.97
CA GLU A 79 -6.80 -3.05 -32.34
C GLU A 79 -5.57 -3.00 -33.26
N THR A 80 -4.58 -3.82 -32.95
CA THR A 80 -3.56 -4.17 -33.93
C THR A 80 -4.22 -4.91 -35.10
N SER A 81 -3.52 -5.05 -36.23
CA SER A 81 -4.01 -5.89 -37.34
C SER A 81 -4.24 -7.36 -36.97
N GLU A 82 -3.81 -7.77 -35.78
CA GLU A 82 -3.92 -9.11 -35.20
C GLU A 82 -5.05 -9.21 -34.15
N GLY A 83 -5.77 -8.10 -33.89
CA GLY A 83 -6.88 -8.03 -32.94
C GLY A 83 -6.47 -7.87 -31.47
N VAL A 84 -5.18 -7.65 -31.19
CA VAL A 84 -4.62 -7.47 -29.84
C VAL A 84 -4.56 -5.98 -29.50
N GLY A 85 -4.80 -5.64 -28.23
CA GLY A 85 -4.76 -4.29 -27.72
C GLY A 85 -3.36 -3.70 -27.67
N VAL A 86 -3.28 -2.37 -27.80
CA VAL A 86 -2.01 -1.64 -27.79
C VAL A 86 -1.43 -1.57 -26.38
N THR A 87 -0.13 -1.85 -26.25
CA THR A 87 0.58 -1.61 -24.99
C THR A 87 0.80 -0.13 -24.79
N ALA A 88 0.57 0.39 -23.58
CA ALA A 88 0.69 1.81 -23.27
C ALA A 88 1.67 2.02 -22.12
N GLN A 89 2.56 3.00 -22.28
CA GLN A 89 3.59 3.31 -21.29
C GLN A 89 3.59 4.80 -20.96
N GLY A 90 3.42 5.15 -19.70
CA GLY A 90 3.58 6.52 -19.21
C GLY A 90 4.98 7.08 -19.47
N GLY A 91 5.04 8.39 -19.64
CA GLY A 91 6.28 9.14 -19.87
C GLY A 91 6.98 9.54 -18.57
N THR A 92 7.75 10.64 -18.64
CA THR A 92 8.50 11.15 -17.48
C THR A 92 8.05 12.56 -17.11
N ILE A 93 7.82 12.81 -15.82
CA ILE A 93 7.68 14.17 -15.27
C ILE A 93 8.84 14.44 -14.32
N ALA A 94 9.53 15.56 -14.51
CA ALA A 94 10.52 16.08 -13.58
C ALA A 94 10.05 17.42 -13.00
N ILE A 95 10.01 17.54 -11.67
CA ILE A 95 9.65 18.74 -10.92
C ILE A 95 10.85 19.16 -10.07
N ASP A 96 11.46 20.27 -10.41
CA ASP A 96 12.69 20.74 -9.79
C ASP A 96 12.49 22.13 -9.17
N ALA A 97 12.48 22.21 -7.84
CA ALA A 97 12.60 23.47 -7.09
C ALA A 97 14.02 23.53 -6.52
N ILE A 98 14.96 24.13 -7.28
CA ILE A 98 16.40 24.16 -6.92
C ILE A 98 16.80 25.60 -6.65
N GLY A 99 16.70 26.01 -5.38
CA GLY A 99 16.83 27.40 -4.96
C GLY A 99 15.76 28.35 -5.50
N GLY A 100 14.74 27.83 -6.18
CA GLY A 100 13.54 28.56 -6.60
C GLY A 100 12.28 28.04 -5.92
N THR A 101 11.14 28.69 -6.15
CA THR A 101 9.87 28.42 -5.48
C THR A 101 8.77 28.06 -6.48
N ILE A 102 8.00 27.01 -6.19
CA ILE A 102 6.73 26.71 -6.87
C ILE A 102 5.60 26.94 -5.85
N LEU A 103 4.81 28.01 -6.05
CA LEU A 103 3.82 28.53 -5.08
C LEU A 103 2.41 27.94 -5.24
N THR A 104 2.25 26.89 -6.03
CA THR A 104 0.94 26.34 -6.41
C THR A 104 1.01 24.82 -6.33
N GLY A 105 -0.14 24.20 -6.07
CA GLY A 105 -0.22 22.74 -6.09
C GLY A 105 0.13 22.20 -7.47
N ILE A 106 0.51 20.93 -7.53
CA ILE A 106 0.89 20.23 -8.76
C ILE A 106 0.08 18.95 -8.87
N TYR A 107 -0.52 18.71 -10.04
CA TYR A 107 -1.08 17.43 -10.46
C TYR A 107 -0.16 16.88 -11.54
N ALA A 108 0.49 15.76 -11.29
CA ALA A 108 1.40 15.10 -12.21
C ALA A 108 0.85 13.72 -12.55
N ASP A 109 0.59 13.46 -13.83
CA ASP A 109 0.03 12.21 -14.32
C ASP A 109 0.90 11.63 -15.42
N VAL A 110 1.48 10.46 -15.13
CA VAL A 110 2.24 9.62 -16.05
C VAL A 110 1.60 8.24 -16.16
N SER A 111 0.27 8.13 -16.07
CA SER A 111 -0.41 6.84 -16.14
C SER A 111 -0.25 6.13 -17.49
N GLY A 112 -0.29 4.81 -17.46
CA GLY A 112 -0.26 3.95 -18.65
C GLY A 112 -1.54 3.13 -18.79
N GLN A 113 -2.34 3.37 -19.83
CA GLN A 113 -3.61 2.67 -20.05
C GLN A 113 -3.56 1.80 -21.30
N GLY A 114 -3.44 0.49 -21.11
CA GLY A 114 -3.47 -0.50 -22.17
C GLY A 114 -4.79 -0.46 -22.95
N GLY A 115 -4.70 -0.69 -24.26
CA GLY A 115 -5.85 -0.61 -25.15
C GLY A 115 -6.74 -1.85 -25.09
N ASP A 116 -8.05 -1.65 -25.24
CA ASP A 116 -9.01 -2.74 -25.38
C ASP A 116 -8.97 -3.33 -26.80
N ALA A 117 -9.19 -4.63 -26.92
CA ALA A 117 -9.30 -5.29 -28.22
C ALA A 117 -10.07 -6.62 -28.17
N ASP A 118 -10.38 -7.20 -29.34
CA ASP A 118 -11.15 -8.43 -29.46
C ASP A 118 -10.39 -9.70 -29.04
N SER A 119 -9.09 -9.83 -29.36
CA SER A 119 -8.31 -11.07 -29.19
C SER A 119 -7.29 -11.06 -28.03
N GLY A 120 -7.23 -9.97 -27.26
CA GLY A 120 -6.42 -9.81 -26.06
C GLY A 120 -6.24 -8.34 -25.68
N GLY A 121 -6.32 -8.03 -24.39
CA GLY A 121 -6.12 -6.67 -23.89
C GLY A 121 -4.65 -6.23 -23.98
N GLY A 122 -4.39 -4.97 -24.26
CA GLY A 122 -3.05 -4.40 -24.24
C GLY A 122 -2.58 -4.14 -22.81
N SER A 123 -1.28 -4.29 -22.52
CA SER A 123 -0.75 -3.99 -21.18
C SER A 123 -0.60 -2.47 -20.95
N GLY A 124 -0.80 -2.02 -19.71
CA GLY A 124 -0.56 -0.64 -19.29
C GLY A 124 0.56 -0.53 -18.27
N THR A 125 1.51 0.36 -18.47
CA THR A 125 2.64 0.60 -17.57
C THR A 125 2.73 2.07 -17.20
N GLY A 126 2.68 2.40 -15.92
CA GLY A 126 2.91 3.74 -15.42
C GLY A 126 4.32 4.26 -15.69
N GLY A 127 4.45 5.58 -15.81
CA GLY A 127 5.70 6.27 -16.08
C GLY A 127 6.50 6.61 -14.82
N THR A 128 7.35 7.63 -14.90
CA THR A 128 8.20 8.07 -13.78
C THR A 128 7.96 9.53 -13.43
N ILE A 129 7.81 9.82 -12.14
CA ILE A 129 7.78 11.18 -11.58
C ILE A 129 9.02 11.36 -10.71
N ASN A 130 9.82 12.38 -11.01
CA ASN A 130 11.00 12.76 -10.23
C ASN A 130 10.79 14.16 -9.65
N VAL A 131 10.97 14.31 -8.35
CA VAL A 131 10.81 15.57 -7.62
C VAL A 131 12.07 15.86 -6.85
N ARG A 132 12.62 17.06 -7.02
CA ARG A 132 13.79 17.54 -6.28
C ARG A 132 13.51 18.92 -5.71
N VAL A 133 13.67 19.04 -4.39
CA VAL A 133 13.56 20.30 -3.66
C VAL A 133 14.89 20.53 -2.94
N LEU A 134 15.76 21.32 -3.55
CA LEU A 134 17.15 21.44 -3.15
C LEU A 134 17.58 22.90 -3.07
N GLU A 135 18.70 23.17 -2.42
CA GLU A 135 19.40 24.46 -2.43
C GLU A 135 18.52 25.64 -1.98
N SER A 136 17.73 25.46 -0.91
CA SER A 136 16.69 26.42 -0.45
C SER A 136 15.46 26.52 -1.37
N GLY A 137 15.24 25.53 -2.21
CA GLY A 137 14.04 25.41 -3.02
C GLY A 137 12.79 25.23 -2.16
N ALA A 138 11.63 25.56 -2.74
CA ALA A 138 10.37 25.58 -2.02
C ALA A 138 9.20 25.06 -2.84
N LEU A 139 8.35 24.21 -2.23
CA LEU A 139 7.05 23.80 -2.75
C LEU A 139 5.93 24.22 -1.79
N VAL A 140 4.79 24.62 -2.34
CA VAL A 140 3.62 25.08 -1.56
C VAL A 140 2.36 24.36 -2.00
N ASN A 141 1.47 24.04 -1.05
CA ASN A 141 0.17 23.37 -1.22
C ASN A 141 0.20 21.85 -1.36
N SER A 142 0.33 21.28 -2.56
CA SER A 142 0.26 19.82 -2.66
C SER A 142 0.91 19.31 -3.92
N LEU A 143 1.36 18.07 -3.85
CA LEU A 143 1.70 17.26 -5.00
C LEU A 143 0.79 16.04 -5.02
N PHE A 144 -0.06 15.98 -6.04
CA PHE A 144 -0.72 14.75 -6.44
C PHE A 144 0.07 14.14 -7.60
N ALA A 145 0.55 12.91 -7.42
CA ALA A 145 1.38 12.20 -8.38
C ALA A 145 0.73 10.86 -8.75
N SER A 146 0.23 10.73 -9.96
CA SER A 146 -0.30 9.48 -10.51
C SER A 146 0.68 8.88 -11.51
N ALA A 147 1.04 7.63 -11.28
CA ALA A 147 1.81 6.79 -12.18
C ALA A 147 1.15 5.41 -12.31
N SER A 148 -0.18 5.32 -12.26
CA SER A 148 -0.86 4.02 -12.33
C SER A 148 -0.72 3.35 -13.70
N GLY A 149 -0.72 2.02 -13.73
CA GLY A 149 -0.78 1.21 -14.95
C GLY A 149 -2.03 0.34 -14.96
N SER A 150 -2.83 0.44 -16.03
CA SER A 150 -4.04 -0.37 -16.21
C SER A 150 -3.95 -1.19 -17.49
N GLY A 151 -4.17 -2.49 -17.38
CA GLY A 151 -4.36 -3.36 -18.53
C GLY A 151 -5.70 -3.12 -19.23
N GLY A 152 -5.72 -3.35 -20.54
CA GLY A 152 -6.90 -3.23 -21.39
C GLY A 152 -7.80 -4.47 -21.35
N TYR A 153 -9.02 -4.29 -21.83
CA TYR A 153 -10.06 -5.31 -21.90
C TYR A 153 -9.92 -6.21 -23.14
N SER A 154 -10.18 -7.51 -22.98
CA SER A 154 -10.34 -8.47 -24.08
C SER A 154 -11.83 -8.74 -24.35
N ASN A 155 -12.35 -8.26 -25.48
CA ASN A 155 -13.78 -8.19 -25.80
C ASN A 155 -14.41 -9.51 -26.26
N VAL A 156 -13.66 -10.34 -26.99
CA VAL A 156 -14.20 -11.55 -27.61
C VAL A 156 -13.51 -12.80 -27.09
N SER A 157 -12.18 -12.83 -27.13
CA SER A 157 -11.38 -14.00 -26.77
C SER A 157 -9.99 -13.62 -26.31
N GLY A 158 -9.43 -14.36 -25.36
CA GLY A 158 -8.04 -14.17 -24.93
C GLY A 158 -7.93 -13.31 -23.68
N ASP A 159 -6.70 -13.15 -23.20
CA ASP A 159 -6.48 -12.65 -21.86
C ASP A 159 -6.59 -11.12 -21.77
N GLY A 160 -6.93 -10.61 -20.59
CA GLY A 160 -6.86 -9.20 -20.27
C GLY A 160 -5.40 -8.73 -20.28
N GLY A 161 -5.17 -7.46 -20.54
CA GLY A 161 -3.80 -6.92 -20.52
C GLY A 161 -3.26 -6.80 -19.09
N ASP A 162 -1.95 -6.83 -18.92
CA ASP A 162 -1.36 -6.62 -17.59
C ASP A 162 -1.33 -5.13 -17.21
N GLY A 163 -1.46 -4.81 -15.92
CA GLY A 163 -1.27 -3.46 -15.38
C GLY A 163 -0.07 -3.38 -14.46
N THR A 164 0.87 -2.48 -14.74
CA THR A 164 2.06 -2.26 -13.91
C THR A 164 2.16 -0.79 -13.49
N GLY A 165 2.12 -0.51 -12.19
CA GLY A 165 2.34 0.83 -11.66
C GLY A 165 3.75 1.36 -11.93
N GLY A 166 3.86 2.68 -11.99
CA GLY A 166 5.09 3.41 -12.27
C GLY A 166 5.85 3.80 -11.01
N ARG A 167 6.68 4.86 -11.10
CA ARG A 167 7.65 5.19 -10.04
C ARG A 167 7.61 6.66 -9.63
N LEU A 168 7.65 6.92 -8.32
CA LEU A 168 7.98 8.21 -7.74
C LEU A 168 9.39 8.21 -7.14
N THR A 169 10.16 9.26 -7.40
CA THR A 169 11.34 9.62 -6.60
C THR A 169 11.17 11.04 -6.11
N PHE A 170 11.16 11.25 -4.80
CA PHE A 170 11.06 12.55 -4.16
C PHE A 170 12.28 12.75 -3.27
N GLN A 171 13.01 13.84 -3.47
CA GLN A 171 14.22 14.15 -2.74
C GLN A 171 14.18 15.59 -2.24
N SER A 172 14.40 15.77 -0.94
CA SER A 172 14.69 17.09 -0.37
C SER A 172 16.03 17.10 0.36
N ASP A 173 16.67 18.27 0.42
CA ASP A 173 17.84 18.51 1.27
C ASP A 173 17.47 19.27 2.55
N GLU A 174 18.46 19.48 3.42
CA GLU A 174 18.29 20.19 4.70
C GLU A 174 17.75 21.63 4.55
N ALA A 175 17.96 22.26 3.39
CA ALA A 175 17.56 23.64 3.13
C ALA A 175 16.17 23.76 2.49
N ALA A 176 15.57 22.65 2.05
CA ALA A 176 14.26 22.63 1.43
C ALA A 176 13.17 23.20 2.34
N SER A 177 12.16 23.84 1.75
CA SER A 177 11.01 24.36 2.47
C SER A 177 9.69 23.93 1.85
N PHE A 178 8.74 23.59 2.73
CA PHE A 178 7.40 23.18 2.37
C PHE A 178 6.41 24.04 3.14
N THR A 179 5.31 24.43 2.52
CA THR A 179 4.29 25.24 3.20
C THR A 179 2.91 24.72 2.85
N ASN A 180 2.15 24.35 3.88
CA ASN A 180 0.83 23.69 3.76
C ASN A 180 0.88 22.54 2.76
N PHE A 181 1.92 21.69 2.83
CA PHE A 181 2.22 20.74 1.76
C PHE A 181 1.58 19.36 2.00
N GLY A 182 0.97 18.75 0.99
CA GLY A 182 0.54 17.34 1.00
C GLY A 182 1.21 16.55 -0.13
N LEU A 183 1.55 15.29 0.13
CA LEU A 183 2.05 14.36 -0.88
C LEU A 183 1.11 13.17 -1.00
N GLU A 184 0.51 13.03 -2.18
CA GLU A 184 -0.22 11.83 -2.56
C GLU A 184 0.43 11.20 -3.80
N PHE A 185 0.71 9.91 -3.71
CA PHE A 185 1.24 9.12 -4.81
C PHE A 185 0.39 7.88 -5.06
N TYR A 186 -0.01 7.68 -6.32
CA TYR A 186 -0.72 6.50 -6.80
C TYR A 186 0.09 5.85 -7.91
N GLY A 187 0.83 4.80 -7.57
CA GLY A 187 1.52 3.92 -8.50
C GLY A 187 0.80 2.58 -8.59
N ASP A 188 -0.53 2.55 -8.72
CA ASP A 188 -1.27 1.29 -8.67
C ASP A 188 -1.17 0.52 -10.00
N GLY A 189 -1.15 -0.82 -9.93
CA GLY A 189 -1.17 -1.70 -11.10
C GLY A 189 -2.45 -2.52 -11.14
N GLN A 190 -3.25 -2.35 -12.19
CA GLN A 190 -4.53 -3.04 -12.35
C GLN A 190 -4.53 -3.88 -13.63
N GLY A 191 -4.69 -5.19 -13.47
CA GLY A 191 -4.92 -6.10 -14.58
C GLY A 191 -6.22 -5.83 -15.32
N GLY A 192 -6.18 -5.97 -16.63
CA GLY A 192 -7.30 -5.83 -17.54
C GLY A 192 -8.25 -7.01 -17.45
N THR A 193 -9.48 -6.80 -17.89
CA THR A 193 -10.52 -7.84 -17.84
C THR A 193 -10.59 -8.63 -19.14
N ALA A 194 -10.94 -9.91 -19.07
CA ALA A 194 -11.23 -10.75 -20.22
C ALA A 194 -12.70 -11.17 -20.25
N SER A 195 -13.35 -11.07 -21.42
CA SER A 195 -14.70 -11.61 -21.63
C SER A 195 -14.72 -13.14 -21.73
N SER A 196 -13.61 -13.72 -22.17
CA SER A 196 -13.30 -15.14 -22.11
C SER A 196 -11.78 -15.33 -22.04
N GLY A 197 -11.30 -16.19 -21.15
CA GLY A 197 -9.87 -16.34 -20.86
C GLY A 197 -9.51 -15.86 -19.45
N THR A 198 -8.27 -15.44 -19.27
CA THR A 198 -7.69 -15.03 -17.98
C THR A 198 -7.67 -13.51 -17.89
N GLY A 199 -8.07 -12.93 -16.77
CA GLY A 199 -7.80 -11.52 -16.48
C GLY A 199 -6.29 -11.28 -16.45
N GLY A 200 -5.86 -10.08 -16.81
CA GLY A 200 -4.43 -9.73 -16.77
C GLY A 200 -3.92 -9.60 -15.34
N ASP A 201 -2.60 -9.63 -15.16
CA ASP A 201 -1.97 -9.47 -13.86
C ASP A 201 -1.88 -7.99 -13.45
N GLY A 202 -1.93 -7.71 -12.15
CA GLY A 202 -1.70 -6.37 -11.59
C GLY A 202 -0.45 -6.31 -10.73
N THR A 203 0.48 -5.42 -11.05
CA THR A 203 1.72 -5.21 -10.27
C THR A 203 1.83 -3.76 -9.80
N GLY A 204 1.86 -3.55 -8.50
CA GLY A 204 2.05 -2.23 -7.89
C GLY A 204 3.40 -1.60 -8.21
N GLY A 205 3.40 -0.28 -8.38
CA GLY A 205 4.56 0.57 -8.62
C GLY A 205 5.35 0.89 -7.35
N SER A 206 6.36 1.75 -7.46
CA SER A 206 7.31 2.04 -6.38
C SER A 206 7.47 3.52 -6.05
N ALA A 207 7.89 3.80 -4.82
CA ALA A 207 8.16 5.16 -4.35
C ALA A 207 9.42 5.17 -3.49
N GLN A 208 10.28 6.16 -3.73
CA GLN A 208 11.38 6.53 -2.84
C GLN A 208 11.20 7.99 -2.45
N VAL A 209 10.90 8.24 -1.18
CA VAL A 209 10.65 9.59 -0.64
C VAL A 209 11.65 9.86 0.47
N ASP A 210 12.60 10.75 0.21
CA ASP A 210 13.61 11.20 1.15
C ASP A 210 13.32 12.65 1.57
N ILE A 211 13.01 12.86 2.85
CA ILE A 211 12.77 14.16 3.46
C ILE A 211 13.89 14.45 4.46
N LEU A 212 14.82 15.34 4.08
CA LEU A 212 16.04 15.60 4.86
C LEU A 212 16.08 16.98 5.53
N GLY A 213 15.04 17.80 5.44
CA GLY A 213 15.15 19.21 5.86
C GLY A 213 13.94 19.89 6.50
N GLY A 214 14.28 20.83 7.39
CA GLY A 214 13.43 21.88 7.94
C GLY A 214 12.40 21.46 8.99
N LYS A 215 11.78 22.46 9.60
CA LYS A 215 10.53 22.30 10.34
C LYS A 215 9.39 22.44 9.34
N GLN A 216 8.53 21.43 9.22
CA GLN A 216 7.50 21.38 8.19
C GLN A 216 6.17 20.95 8.78
N ASP A 217 5.08 21.59 8.35
CA ASP A 217 3.72 21.15 8.62
C ASP A 217 3.11 20.66 7.30
N TRP A 218 2.87 19.36 7.21
CA TRP A 218 2.29 18.69 6.05
C TRP A 218 0.86 18.28 6.35
N SER A 219 -0.01 18.30 5.34
CA SER A 219 -1.37 17.78 5.51
C SER A 219 -1.36 16.26 5.56
N GLU A 220 -0.68 15.60 4.62
CA GLU A 220 -0.63 14.14 4.53
C GLU A 220 0.58 13.66 3.73
N ILE A 221 0.96 12.41 3.97
CA ILE A 221 1.83 11.62 3.11
C ILE A 221 1.11 10.30 2.84
N TYR A 222 0.69 10.10 1.60
CA TYR A 222 0.06 8.86 1.15
C TYR A 222 0.83 8.29 -0.05
N LEU A 223 1.33 7.06 0.09
CA LEU A 223 2.02 6.32 -0.95
C LEU A 223 1.24 5.04 -1.23
N SER A 224 0.74 4.88 -2.45
CA SER A 224 0.03 3.69 -2.92
C SER A 224 0.79 3.02 -4.05
N GLY A 225 0.97 1.71 -3.92
CA GLY A 225 1.55 0.81 -4.90
C GLY A 225 0.79 -0.50 -4.87
N VAL A 226 -0.54 -0.41 -5.01
CA VAL A 226 -1.44 -1.55 -4.88
C VAL A 226 -1.47 -2.33 -6.19
N GLY A 227 -1.35 -3.65 -6.10
CA GLY A 227 -1.56 -4.56 -7.22
C GLY A 227 -2.98 -5.14 -7.22
N ARG A 228 -3.66 -5.14 -8.36
CA ARG A 228 -4.99 -5.74 -8.52
C ARG A 228 -5.04 -6.64 -9.74
N GLY A 229 -5.31 -7.92 -9.56
CA GLY A 229 -5.52 -8.85 -10.66
C GLY A 229 -6.80 -8.49 -11.43
N GLY A 230 -6.76 -8.67 -12.75
CA GLY A 230 -7.90 -8.48 -13.63
C GLY A 230 -8.91 -9.62 -13.52
N TYR A 231 -10.10 -9.43 -14.07
CA TYR A 231 -11.17 -10.41 -14.01
C TYR A 231 -11.28 -11.23 -15.30
N GLY A 232 -11.68 -12.50 -15.17
CA GLY A 232 -12.12 -13.33 -16.29
C GLY A 232 -13.62 -13.59 -16.20
N TYR A 233 -14.38 -13.11 -17.19
CA TYR A 233 -15.80 -13.40 -17.35
C TYR A 233 -16.03 -14.63 -18.23
N GLY A 234 -17.27 -15.14 -18.19
CA GLY A 234 -17.69 -16.29 -18.98
C GLY A 234 -17.44 -17.65 -18.30
N GLU A 235 -17.99 -18.71 -18.91
CA GLU A 235 -17.73 -20.08 -18.46
C GLU A 235 -16.24 -20.41 -18.60
N GLY A 236 -15.58 -20.72 -17.49
CA GLY A 236 -14.14 -21.01 -17.45
C GLY A 236 -13.24 -19.77 -17.51
N GLY A 237 -13.79 -18.55 -17.39
CA GLY A 237 -12.99 -17.35 -17.22
C GLY A 237 -12.23 -17.37 -15.90
N LEU A 238 -10.93 -17.02 -15.96
CA LEU A 238 -10.02 -17.04 -14.82
C LEU A 238 -9.62 -15.60 -14.42
N THR A 239 -9.42 -15.31 -13.15
CA THR A 239 -8.83 -14.02 -12.73
C THR A 239 -7.35 -13.93 -13.10
N GLY A 240 -6.74 -12.76 -12.94
CA GLY A 240 -5.29 -12.58 -12.94
C GLY A 240 -4.70 -12.57 -11.53
N SER A 241 -3.39 -12.66 -11.45
CA SER A 241 -2.62 -12.52 -10.20
C SER A 241 -2.40 -11.05 -9.83
N ALA A 242 -2.06 -10.82 -8.56
CA ALA A 242 -1.80 -9.51 -8.01
C ALA A 242 -0.51 -9.50 -7.18
N TYR A 243 0.33 -8.51 -7.43
CA TYR A 243 1.57 -8.26 -6.72
C TYR A 243 1.58 -6.81 -6.26
N GLY A 244 1.77 -6.55 -4.96
CA GLY A 244 1.93 -5.20 -4.44
C GLY A 244 3.25 -4.58 -4.92
N SER A 245 3.64 -3.45 -4.34
CA SER A 245 4.91 -2.78 -4.67
C SER A 245 6.13 -3.69 -4.49
N VAL A 246 6.62 -4.32 -5.56
CA VAL A 246 7.75 -5.28 -5.51
C VAL A 246 9.07 -4.58 -5.21
N ASP A 247 9.29 -3.43 -5.85
CA ASP A 247 10.48 -2.58 -5.63
C ASP A 247 10.35 -1.68 -4.38
N GLY A 248 9.16 -1.63 -3.79
CA GLY A 248 8.89 -1.04 -2.49
C GLY A 248 8.41 0.41 -2.51
N LEU A 249 7.68 0.75 -1.44
CA LEU A 249 7.31 2.11 -1.05
C LEU A 249 8.14 2.49 0.17
N ASN A 250 9.12 3.36 -0.01
CA ASN A 250 10.09 3.72 1.00
C ASN A 250 9.94 5.21 1.36
N LEU A 251 9.57 5.48 2.61
CA LEU A 251 9.57 6.81 3.20
C LEU A 251 10.72 6.91 4.20
N HIS A 252 11.57 7.90 4.00
CA HIS A 252 12.71 8.18 4.87
C HIS A 252 12.67 9.63 5.31
N ILE A 253 12.69 9.83 6.63
CA ILE A 253 12.79 11.14 7.27
C ILE A 253 14.14 11.20 8.00
N GLY A 254 15.01 12.11 7.57
CA GLY A 254 16.40 12.18 8.05
C GLY A 254 16.91 13.62 8.16
N GLY A 255 18.23 13.79 8.25
CA GLY A 255 18.89 15.11 8.24
C GLY A 255 18.48 16.06 9.38
N GLY A 256 17.91 15.54 10.48
CA GLY A 256 17.39 16.35 11.57
C GLY A 256 16.07 17.08 11.25
N ALA A 257 15.33 16.64 10.22
CA ALA A 257 14.02 17.19 9.89
C ALA A 257 13.05 17.13 11.10
N ASP A 258 12.18 18.13 11.24
CA ASP A 258 11.11 18.20 12.24
C ASP A 258 9.77 18.28 11.51
N LEU A 259 9.21 17.11 11.18
CA LEU A 259 8.03 16.97 10.35
C LEU A 259 6.79 16.70 11.20
N HIS A 260 5.79 17.57 11.09
CA HIS A 260 4.44 17.31 11.57
C HIS A 260 3.51 17.01 10.39
N VAL A 261 2.72 15.94 10.48
CA VAL A 261 1.81 15.51 9.40
C VAL A 261 0.53 14.94 9.99
N SER A 262 -0.64 15.13 9.37
CA SER A 262 -1.85 14.52 9.94
C SER A 262 -1.88 13.01 9.73
N TYR A 263 -1.51 12.53 8.54
CA TYR A 263 -1.55 11.10 8.24
C TYR A 263 -0.34 10.64 7.42
N VAL A 264 0.20 9.48 7.79
CA VAL A 264 1.18 8.73 6.99
C VAL A 264 0.55 7.39 6.60
N GLY A 265 0.26 7.19 5.32
CA GLY A 265 -0.21 5.94 4.76
C GLY A 265 0.77 5.38 3.73
N ILE A 266 1.21 4.13 3.91
CA ILE A 266 2.03 3.42 2.93
C ILE A 266 1.33 2.10 2.60
N ASP A 267 0.73 2.01 1.41
CA ASP A 267 -0.12 0.91 0.97
C ASP A 267 0.50 0.15 -0.21
N ALA A 268 1.13 -0.98 0.09
CA ALA A 268 1.71 -1.92 -0.86
C ALA A 268 0.87 -3.21 -0.97
N ARG A 269 -0.45 -3.13 -0.77
CA ARG A 269 -1.31 -4.32 -0.82
C ARG A 269 -1.40 -4.97 -2.21
N ALA A 270 -1.85 -6.22 -2.22
CA ALA A 270 -2.23 -6.93 -3.42
C ALA A 270 -3.61 -7.57 -3.26
N SER A 271 -4.42 -7.54 -4.31
CA SER A 271 -5.71 -8.23 -4.34
C SER A 271 -5.96 -8.95 -5.65
N ALA A 272 -6.18 -10.26 -5.60
CA ALA A 272 -6.57 -11.07 -6.77
C ALA A 272 -7.98 -11.63 -6.56
N GLY A 273 -8.77 -11.77 -7.63
CA GLY A 273 -10.11 -12.35 -7.54
C GLY A 273 -10.08 -13.88 -7.45
N ALA A 274 -11.23 -14.48 -7.14
CA ALA A 274 -11.44 -15.93 -7.16
C ALA A 274 -11.65 -16.49 -8.58
N ASP A 275 -11.66 -17.82 -8.71
CA ASP A 275 -11.76 -18.56 -9.96
C ASP A 275 -10.56 -18.29 -10.86
N GLY A 276 -9.40 -18.87 -10.53
CA GLY A 276 -8.13 -18.48 -11.12
C GLY A 276 -7.05 -19.50 -10.79
N ASP A 277 -7.17 -20.71 -11.35
CA ASP A 277 -6.31 -21.84 -10.98
C ASP A 277 -4.81 -21.47 -11.04
N GLY A 278 -4.19 -21.35 -9.87
CA GLY A 278 -2.77 -21.00 -9.73
C GLY A 278 -2.47 -19.51 -9.51
N ASN A 279 -3.48 -18.66 -9.38
CA ASN A 279 -3.29 -17.23 -9.13
C ASN A 279 -2.84 -16.93 -7.70
N GLU A 280 -2.16 -15.80 -7.56
CA GLU A 280 -1.59 -15.34 -6.30
C GLU A 280 -1.97 -13.89 -6.02
N ALA A 281 -2.13 -13.56 -4.74
CA ALA A 281 -2.21 -12.21 -4.22
C ALA A 281 -1.08 -12.00 -3.21
N ILE A 282 0.03 -11.40 -3.64
CA ILE A 282 1.24 -11.24 -2.82
C ILE A 282 1.47 -9.76 -2.53
N GLY A 283 1.35 -9.37 -1.26
CA GLY A 283 1.66 -8.00 -0.83
C GLY A 283 3.12 -7.61 -1.12
N GLY A 284 3.36 -6.32 -1.28
CA GLY A 284 4.65 -5.74 -1.65
C GLY A 284 5.53 -5.39 -0.46
N THR A 285 6.41 -4.40 -0.65
CA THR A 285 7.29 -3.86 0.40
C THR A 285 6.86 -2.44 0.75
N ALA A 286 6.69 -2.16 2.04
CA ALA A 286 6.35 -0.85 2.59
C ALA A 286 7.25 -0.54 3.80
N SER A 287 7.95 0.61 3.78
CA SER A 287 8.95 0.94 4.78
C SER A 287 8.91 2.41 5.17
N LEU A 288 8.93 2.66 6.49
CA LEU A 288 9.19 3.95 7.11
C LEU A 288 10.51 3.87 7.88
N LEU A 289 11.46 4.75 7.55
CA LEU A 289 12.70 4.97 8.30
C LEU A 289 12.72 6.40 8.84
N VAL A 290 12.94 6.55 10.14
CA VAL A 290 13.23 7.86 10.75
C VAL A 290 14.60 7.80 11.42
N ASP A 291 15.55 8.57 10.89
CA ASP A 291 16.92 8.53 11.37
C ASP A 291 17.61 9.89 11.45
N GLN A 292 18.92 9.90 11.69
CA GLN A 292 19.74 11.11 11.67
C GLN A 292 19.18 12.24 12.53
N LEU A 293 18.70 11.90 13.74
CA LEU A 293 18.08 12.83 14.71
C LEU A 293 16.79 13.52 14.23
N ALA A 294 16.18 13.06 13.13
CA ALA A 294 14.91 13.60 12.66
C ALA A 294 13.75 13.21 13.57
N THR A 295 12.70 14.03 13.56
CA THR A 295 11.45 13.82 14.28
C THR A 295 10.28 13.80 13.31
N LEU A 296 9.46 12.75 13.38
CA LEU A 296 8.17 12.63 12.74
C LEU A 296 7.08 12.67 13.81
N THR A 297 6.20 13.66 13.75
CA THR A 297 4.98 13.73 14.57
C THR A 297 3.76 13.55 13.67
N ALA A 298 3.04 12.44 13.82
CA ALA A 298 1.89 12.11 12.97
C ALA A 298 0.61 11.86 13.78
N ASP A 299 -0.56 12.28 13.30
CA ASP A 299 -1.83 11.96 13.98
C ASP A 299 -2.20 10.48 13.82
N SER A 300 -1.73 9.83 12.74
CA SER A 300 -1.85 8.39 12.52
C SER A 300 -0.82 7.89 11.51
N ILE A 301 -0.27 6.70 11.75
CA ILE A 301 0.65 6.00 10.83
C ILE A 301 0.11 4.60 10.53
N GLY A 302 -0.17 4.34 9.25
CA GLY A 302 -0.57 3.03 8.74
C GLY A 302 0.35 2.53 7.63
N ILE A 303 0.91 1.34 7.80
CA ILE A 303 1.79 0.68 6.83
C ILE A 303 1.22 -0.69 6.52
N ASN A 304 0.82 -0.92 5.27
CA ASN A 304 0.12 -2.13 4.87
C ASN A 304 0.78 -2.80 3.65
N ALA A 305 1.16 -4.06 3.81
CA ALA A 305 1.71 -4.92 2.77
C ALA A 305 0.92 -6.23 2.68
N SER A 306 -0.39 -6.20 2.86
CA SER A 306 -1.21 -7.42 2.85
C SER A 306 -1.49 -7.96 1.44
N GLY A 307 -1.59 -9.28 1.32
CA GLY A 307 -2.11 -9.94 0.12
C GLY A 307 -3.49 -10.54 0.41
N SER A 308 -4.49 -10.27 -0.42
CA SER A 308 -5.86 -10.73 -0.15
C SER A 308 -6.62 -11.21 -1.39
N LEU A 309 -7.64 -12.04 -1.15
CA LEU A 309 -8.72 -12.27 -2.11
C LEU A 309 -9.58 -11.00 -2.24
N ALA A 310 -9.85 -10.56 -3.48
CA ALA A 310 -10.82 -9.52 -3.79
C ALA A 310 -12.25 -10.12 -3.78
N PHE A 311 -13.12 -9.64 -2.89
CA PHE A 311 -14.50 -10.12 -2.75
C PHE A 311 -15.52 -9.35 -3.60
N GLU A 312 -15.11 -8.23 -4.19
CA GLU A 312 -16.02 -7.37 -4.93
C GLU A 312 -16.31 -8.00 -6.31
N GLU A 313 -17.60 -8.15 -6.63
CA GLU A 313 -18.19 -8.33 -7.98
C GLU A 313 -18.78 -9.69 -8.40
N ARG A 314 -18.67 -10.79 -7.66
CA ARG A 314 -19.52 -11.98 -7.92
C ARG A 314 -20.58 -12.18 -6.84
N SER A 315 -21.82 -11.83 -7.19
CA SER A 315 -23.05 -12.03 -6.42
C SER A 315 -23.58 -13.46 -6.43
N SER A 316 -22.73 -14.46 -6.67
CA SER A 316 -23.13 -15.87 -6.69
C SER A 316 -22.32 -16.65 -5.66
N ASP A 317 -23.05 -17.28 -4.75
CA ASP A 317 -22.65 -17.95 -3.51
C ASP A 317 -21.67 -19.15 -3.65
N SER A 318 -20.73 -19.11 -4.58
CA SER A 318 -19.68 -20.12 -4.68
C SER A 318 -18.51 -19.76 -5.61
N PHE A 319 -17.30 -19.69 -5.06
CA PHE A 319 -16.04 -19.71 -5.82
C PHE A 319 -15.65 -21.16 -6.14
N ASN A 320 -15.24 -21.45 -7.38
CA ASN A 320 -14.67 -22.74 -7.78
C ASN A 320 -13.30 -22.95 -7.16
N THR A 321 -12.42 -21.97 -7.35
CA THR A 321 -11.07 -21.93 -6.78
C THR A 321 -10.75 -20.57 -6.21
N THR A 322 -9.83 -20.49 -5.25
CA THR A 322 -9.36 -19.24 -4.65
C THR A 322 -7.85 -19.13 -4.76
N PRO A 323 -7.29 -17.90 -4.84
CA PRO A 323 -5.86 -17.70 -5.02
C PRO A 323 -5.09 -18.03 -3.75
N ASN A 324 -3.79 -18.32 -3.91
CA ASN A 324 -2.88 -18.22 -2.77
C ASN A 324 -2.75 -16.75 -2.37
N ALA A 325 -2.80 -16.44 -1.09
CA ALA A 325 -2.63 -15.07 -0.60
C ALA A 325 -1.49 -15.01 0.41
N ALA A 326 -0.56 -14.10 0.18
CA ALA A 326 0.60 -13.90 1.03
C ALA A 326 0.79 -12.43 1.39
N GLY A 327 1.02 -12.13 2.67
CA GLY A 327 1.54 -10.83 3.06
C GLY A 327 2.97 -10.61 2.54
N GLY A 328 3.30 -9.35 2.28
CA GLY A 328 4.61 -8.88 1.89
C GLY A 328 5.48 -8.48 3.10
N SER A 329 6.17 -7.35 3.00
CA SER A 329 7.03 -6.81 4.07
C SER A 329 6.62 -5.38 4.43
N ALA A 330 6.21 -5.17 5.68
CA ALA A 330 5.87 -3.86 6.23
C ALA A 330 6.80 -3.50 7.40
N SER A 331 7.33 -2.29 7.45
CA SER A 331 8.19 -1.88 8.57
C SER A 331 8.14 -0.40 8.94
N ALA A 332 8.29 -0.12 10.24
CA ALA A 332 8.57 1.20 10.80
C ALA A 332 9.80 1.12 11.70
N VAL A 333 10.91 1.73 11.28
CA VAL A 333 12.19 1.66 11.99
C VAL A 333 12.67 3.06 12.35
N VAL A 334 13.11 3.22 13.58
CA VAL A 334 13.74 4.43 14.08
C VAL A 334 15.17 4.15 14.48
N ASN A 335 16.10 4.90 13.91
CA ASN A 335 17.54 4.78 14.18
C ASN A 335 18.10 6.16 14.50
N THR A 336 18.40 6.47 15.76
CA THR A 336 18.75 7.83 16.24
C THR A 336 17.65 8.91 16.09
N GLY A 337 16.58 8.67 15.33
CA GLY A 337 15.45 9.61 15.14
C GLY A 337 14.33 9.48 16.18
N THR A 338 13.16 10.06 15.90
CA THR A 338 11.96 9.97 16.76
C THR A 338 10.68 9.86 15.93
N ILE A 339 9.83 8.89 16.24
CA ILE A 339 8.42 8.87 15.83
C ILE A 339 7.56 9.20 17.05
N ARG A 340 6.61 10.12 16.90
CA ARG A 340 5.57 10.42 17.87
C ARG A 340 4.20 10.38 17.21
N THR A 341 3.31 9.55 17.70
CA THR A 341 1.97 9.38 17.12
C THR A 341 1.02 8.75 18.15
N PRO A 342 -0.30 8.98 18.12
CA PRO A 342 -1.21 8.20 18.94
C PRO A 342 -1.53 6.82 18.35
N PHE A 343 -1.24 6.58 17.07
CA PHE A 343 -1.56 5.34 16.38
C PHE A 343 -0.44 4.90 15.43
N LEU A 344 0.03 3.67 15.63
CA LEU A 344 0.99 3.03 14.75
C LEU A 344 0.53 1.61 14.43
N GLU A 345 0.27 1.38 13.15
CA GLU A 345 -0.16 0.08 12.62
C GLU A 345 0.76 -0.36 11.48
N VAL A 346 1.28 -1.59 11.62
CA VAL A 346 2.15 -2.22 10.62
C VAL A 346 1.62 -3.63 10.32
N ILE A 347 1.06 -3.81 9.12
CA ILE A 347 0.32 -5.01 8.73
C ILE A 347 0.94 -5.66 7.49
N ALA A 348 1.10 -6.98 7.53
CA ALA A 348 1.44 -7.82 6.40
C ALA A 348 0.64 -9.13 6.44
N ASN A 349 -0.69 -9.04 6.35
CA ASN A 349 -1.58 -10.20 6.44
C ASN A 349 -1.69 -10.93 5.09
N GLY A 350 -1.90 -12.24 5.12
CA GLY A 350 -2.30 -13.02 3.95
C GLY A 350 -3.73 -13.52 4.13
N MET A 351 -4.62 -13.25 3.19
CA MET A 351 -6.06 -13.52 3.34
C MET A 351 -6.63 -14.23 2.12
N THR A 352 -7.19 -15.43 2.26
CA THR A 352 -7.86 -16.11 1.13
C THR A 352 -9.14 -16.83 1.54
N GLY A 353 -9.98 -17.10 0.55
CA GLY A 353 -11.28 -17.73 0.68
C GLY A 353 -11.25 -19.25 0.48
N ALA A 354 -12.38 -19.90 0.75
CA ALA A 354 -12.61 -21.30 0.42
C ALA A 354 -13.15 -21.43 -1.01
N GLY A 355 -13.05 -22.63 -1.58
CA GLY A 355 -13.60 -22.93 -2.91
C GLY A 355 -14.35 -24.26 -3.00
N LEU A 356 -15.10 -24.44 -4.08
CA LEU A 356 -15.89 -25.65 -4.37
C LEU A 356 -15.03 -26.81 -4.87
N PHE A 357 -13.94 -26.51 -5.59
CA PHE A 357 -13.07 -27.50 -6.24
C PHE A 357 -11.60 -27.38 -5.81
N GLY A 358 -11.21 -26.27 -5.21
CA GLY A 358 -9.90 -26.05 -4.63
C GLY A 358 -9.85 -24.75 -3.84
N ALA A 359 -8.96 -24.66 -2.86
CA ALA A 359 -8.72 -23.42 -2.14
C ALA A 359 -7.23 -23.12 -2.11
N GLY A 360 -6.91 -21.83 -2.19
CA GLY A 360 -5.56 -21.35 -1.98
C GLY A 360 -5.15 -21.41 -0.50
N THR A 361 -3.89 -21.07 -0.25
CA THR A 361 -3.34 -20.94 1.10
C THR A 361 -3.18 -19.48 1.50
N ALA A 362 -3.56 -19.14 2.73
CA ALA A 362 -3.29 -17.86 3.35
C ALA A 362 -1.98 -17.91 4.14
N LYS A 363 -1.06 -16.99 3.86
CA LYS A 363 0.23 -16.89 4.54
C LYS A 363 0.53 -15.46 4.99
N GLY A 364 0.74 -15.24 6.28
CA GLY A 364 1.22 -13.96 6.77
C GLY A 364 2.61 -13.61 6.21
N GLY A 365 2.87 -12.32 6.04
CA GLY A 365 4.13 -11.74 5.58
C GLY A 365 5.10 -11.44 6.73
N SER A 366 5.79 -10.31 6.64
CA SER A 366 6.70 -9.80 7.67
C SER A 366 6.29 -8.40 8.09
N ALA A 367 5.94 -8.20 9.36
CA ALA A 367 5.66 -6.90 9.95
C ALA A 367 6.71 -6.60 11.03
N THR A 368 7.36 -5.44 10.98
CA THR A 368 8.46 -5.12 11.89
C THR A 368 8.40 -3.68 12.39
N VAL A 369 8.49 -3.50 13.70
CA VAL A 369 8.71 -2.20 14.32
C VAL A 369 9.95 -2.24 15.21
N GLY A 370 10.80 -1.23 15.08
CA GLY A 370 12.11 -1.24 15.72
C GLY A 370 12.62 0.13 16.13
N ALA A 371 13.24 0.21 17.31
CA ALA A 371 13.98 1.38 17.76
C ALA A 371 15.43 1.02 18.09
N SER A 372 16.39 1.75 17.49
CA SER A 372 17.82 1.45 17.60
C SER A 372 18.67 2.70 17.79
N ASP A 373 19.84 2.52 18.39
CA ASP A 373 20.89 3.56 18.50
C ASP A 373 20.40 4.89 19.09
N GLY A 374 19.56 4.85 20.12
CA GLY A 374 18.97 6.03 20.76
C GLY A 374 17.70 6.56 20.06
N GLY A 375 17.24 5.88 19.01
CA GLY A 375 15.95 6.16 18.37
C GLY A 375 14.78 5.97 19.34
N LEU A 376 13.73 6.77 19.16
CA LEU A 376 12.54 6.78 20.01
C LEU A 376 11.26 6.53 19.20
N ILE A 377 10.41 5.62 19.66
CA ILE A 377 9.01 5.54 19.25
C ILE A 377 8.16 5.90 20.47
N ASP A 378 7.33 6.93 20.36
CA ASP A 378 6.52 7.46 21.44
C ASP A 378 5.04 7.44 21.04
N ILE A 379 4.31 6.44 21.51
CA ILE A 379 2.86 6.32 21.33
C ILE A 379 2.18 7.13 22.42
N ILE A 380 1.69 8.31 22.04
CA ILE A 380 1.20 9.36 22.95
C ILE A 380 -0.32 9.37 23.06
N ASP A 381 -0.83 10.03 24.11
CA ASP A 381 -2.24 10.37 24.18
C ASP A 381 -2.57 11.29 23.00
N GLY A 382 -3.66 10.98 22.30
CA GLY A 382 -4.10 11.67 21.09
C GLY A 382 -4.11 13.17 21.26
N GLY A 383 -4.37 13.72 22.45
CA GLY A 383 -4.14 15.14 22.76
C GLY A 383 -4.85 16.15 21.84
N PHE A 384 -5.68 15.68 20.90
CA PHE A 384 -6.46 16.51 20.00
C PHE A 384 -7.65 17.04 20.78
N ASP A 385 -7.87 18.36 20.67
CA ASP A 385 -8.93 19.14 21.35
C ASP A 385 -10.37 18.75 20.93
N GLY A 386 -10.54 17.62 20.26
CA GLY A 386 -11.82 16.96 19.99
C GLY A 386 -11.80 15.56 20.59
N ALA A 387 -12.54 15.36 21.67
CA ALA A 387 -12.62 14.08 22.39
C ALA A 387 -12.89 12.91 21.43
N LEU A 388 -11.88 12.09 21.16
CA LEU A 388 -12.10 10.75 20.65
C LEU A 388 -12.82 9.97 21.77
N THR A 389 -14.06 9.56 21.52
CA THR A 389 -14.84 8.76 22.47
C THR A 389 -14.11 7.45 22.78
N GLU A 390 -14.26 6.87 23.98
CA GLU A 390 -13.70 5.56 24.36
C GLU A 390 -13.94 4.45 23.31
N ALA A 391 -15.03 4.53 22.53
CA ALA A 391 -15.33 3.60 21.43
C ALA A 391 -14.44 3.76 20.19
N ALA A 392 -13.87 4.95 19.95
CA ALA A 392 -12.89 5.19 18.87
C ALA A 392 -11.49 4.72 19.29
N ILE A 393 -11.17 4.83 20.58
CA ILE A 393 -9.95 4.27 21.18
C ILE A 393 -9.99 2.74 21.18
N SER A 394 -11.15 2.08 21.25
CA SER A 394 -11.25 0.62 21.11
C SER A 394 -11.33 0.12 19.67
N ALA A 395 -11.72 0.97 18.71
CA ALA A 395 -11.87 0.60 17.30
C ALA A 395 -10.63 0.92 16.44
N PHE A 396 -9.80 1.88 16.90
CA PHE A 396 -8.60 2.37 16.22
C PHE A 396 -7.45 2.67 17.19
N GLY A 397 -7.51 2.27 18.46
CA GLY A 397 -6.46 2.59 19.42
C GLY A 397 -5.49 1.44 19.60
N GLY A 398 -4.23 1.68 19.26
CA GLY A 398 -3.20 0.72 19.59
C GLY A 398 -1.88 0.98 18.89
N PHE A 399 -0.89 0.25 19.39
CA PHE A 399 0.34 -0.02 18.68
C PHE A 399 0.28 -1.49 18.24
N THR A 400 -0.01 -1.69 16.96
CA THR A 400 -0.33 -3.00 16.38
C THR A 400 0.67 -3.41 15.31
N ILE A 401 1.13 -4.66 15.40
CA ILE A 401 2.04 -5.28 14.44
C ILE A 401 1.46 -6.64 14.06
N GLU A 402 1.03 -6.79 12.81
CA GLU A 402 0.31 -7.98 12.35
C GLU A 402 0.96 -8.62 11.13
N ALA A 403 1.12 -9.94 11.20
CA ALA A 403 1.50 -10.77 10.08
C ALA A 403 0.67 -12.06 10.12
N GLN A 404 -0.65 -11.93 10.04
CA GLN A 404 -1.58 -13.05 10.17
C GLN A 404 -1.75 -13.83 8.87
N GLY A 405 -2.05 -15.13 9.00
CA GLY A 405 -2.62 -15.94 7.93
C GLY A 405 -4.12 -16.15 8.18
N LEU A 406 -4.97 -15.69 7.27
CA LEU A 406 -6.43 -15.73 7.42
C LEU A 406 -7.06 -16.55 6.27
N GLY A 407 -7.52 -17.76 6.58
CA GLY A 407 -8.23 -18.63 5.63
C GLY A 407 -9.74 -18.67 5.89
N ALA A 408 -10.55 -18.88 4.85
CA ALA A 408 -11.97 -19.16 5.02
C ALA A 408 -12.27 -20.67 5.13
N GLU A 409 -13.36 -20.98 5.81
CA GLU A 409 -13.95 -22.33 5.82
C GLU A 409 -14.82 -22.57 4.56
N GLY A 410 -14.93 -23.84 4.14
CA GLY A 410 -15.75 -24.26 3.01
C GLY A 410 -15.44 -25.69 2.57
N PRO A 411 -16.02 -26.16 1.44
CA PRO A 411 -15.87 -27.54 0.97
C PRO A 411 -14.40 -27.94 0.77
N PHE A 412 -13.66 -27.08 0.08
CA PHE A 412 -12.21 -27.00 0.14
C PHE A 412 -11.86 -25.77 0.98
N ALA A 413 -11.45 -25.99 2.22
CA ALA A 413 -11.09 -24.93 3.14
C ALA A 413 -9.68 -24.39 2.83
N ALA A 414 -9.49 -23.08 3.00
CA ALA A 414 -8.19 -22.46 2.87
C ALA A 414 -7.33 -22.73 4.10
N HIS A 415 -6.13 -23.27 3.89
CA HIS A 415 -5.16 -23.41 4.97
C HIS A 415 -4.53 -22.07 5.33
N ALA A 416 -4.22 -21.87 6.61
CA ALA A 416 -3.65 -20.65 7.13
C ALA A 416 -2.29 -20.91 7.77
N THR A 417 -1.30 -20.06 7.46
CA THR A 417 0.00 -20.03 8.14
C THR A 417 0.32 -18.59 8.54
N GLY A 418 0.62 -18.35 9.81
CA GLY A 418 1.04 -17.04 10.27
C GLY A 418 2.40 -16.65 9.70
N GLY A 419 2.65 -15.35 9.65
CA GLY A 419 3.88 -14.74 9.17
C GLY A 419 4.88 -14.48 10.28
N THR A 420 5.62 -13.38 10.18
CA THR A 420 6.57 -12.90 11.19
C THR A 420 6.19 -11.49 11.65
N ALA A 421 5.80 -11.34 12.90
CA ALA A 421 5.57 -10.04 13.54
C ALA A 421 6.69 -9.79 14.57
N THR A 422 7.40 -8.68 14.44
CA THR A 422 8.56 -8.37 15.30
C THR A 422 8.49 -6.96 15.85
N LEU A 423 8.56 -6.84 17.17
CA LEU A 423 8.90 -5.61 17.87
C LEU A 423 10.31 -5.75 18.43
N TYR A 424 11.19 -4.76 18.22
CA TYR A 424 12.51 -4.82 18.82
C TYR A 424 13.07 -3.48 19.30
N THR A 425 14.00 -3.57 20.25
CA THR A 425 14.90 -2.48 20.62
C THR A 425 16.35 -2.93 20.57
N ALA A 426 17.24 -2.06 20.11
CA ALA A 426 18.69 -2.26 20.11
C ALA A 426 19.39 -0.94 20.48
N GLY A 427 19.32 -0.57 21.76
CA GLY A 427 19.77 0.73 22.26
C GLY A 427 18.81 1.90 22.01
N GLY A 428 17.63 1.65 21.42
CA GLY A 428 16.53 2.62 21.29
C GLY A 428 15.45 2.44 22.37
N SER A 429 14.46 3.33 22.38
CA SER A 429 13.35 3.35 23.33
C SER A 429 12.00 3.29 22.62
N ILE A 430 11.06 2.57 23.22
CA ILE A 430 9.67 2.50 22.79
C ILE A 430 8.80 2.78 24.01
N ASN A 431 8.06 3.88 23.98
CA ASN A 431 7.11 4.24 25.02
C ASN A 431 5.72 4.20 24.42
N SER A 432 4.78 3.57 25.10
CA SER A 432 3.40 3.52 24.68
C SER A 432 2.48 3.74 25.86
N ILE A 433 1.56 4.68 25.74
CA ILE A 433 0.45 4.84 26.69
C ILE A 433 -0.72 3.89 26.39
N SER A 434 -0.69 3.22 25.24
CA SER A 434 -1.64 2.19 24.81
C SER A 434 -0.99 0.80 24.85
N ASP A 435 -1.85 -0.23 24.79
CA ASP A 435 -1.42 -1.61 24.72
C ASP A 435 -0.66 -1.90 23.42
N ILE A 436 0.35 -2.76 23.52
CA ILE A 436 1.13 -3.23 22.36
C ILE A 436 0.67 -4.63 21.99
N THR A 437 0.31 -4.83 20.72
CA THR A 437 -0.05 -6.13 20.16
C THR A 437 0.91 -6.53 19.04
N VAL A 438 1.54 -7.70 19.20
CA VAL A 438 2.40 -8.34 18.20
C VAL A 438 1.79 -9.68 17.83
N ASN A 439 1.20 -9.77 16.65
CA ASN A 439 0.34 -10.88 16.25
C ASN A 439 0.82 -11.53 14.94
N ALA A 440 1.10 -12.82 15.00
CA ALA A 440 1.42 -13.68 13.86
C ALA A 440 0.51 -14.92 13.84
N ASP A 441 -0.74 -14.76 14.21
CA ASP A 441 -1.72 -15.84 14.30
C ASP A 441 -2.05 -16.41 12.92
N ALA A 442 -2.48 -17.66 12.92
CA ALA A 442 -3.18 -18.28 11.80
C ALA A 442 -4.59 -18.58 12.25
N THR A 443 -5.56 -17.92 11.62
CA THR A 443 -6.97 -18.17 11.85
C THR A 443 -7.58 -18.69 10.57
N ALA A 444 -8.43 -19.71 10.69
CA ALA A 444 -9.35 -19.98 9.61
C ALA A 444 -10.78 -20.17 10.15
N GLY A 445 -11.75 -19.72 9.34
CA GLY A 445 -13.19 -19.81 9.64
C GLY A 445 -13.93 -18.49 9.86
N GLU A 446 -13.28 -17.33 9.83
CA GLU A 446 -13.97 -16.03 10.03
C GLU A 446 -14.66 -15.49 8.77
N PHE A 447 -14.38 -16.09 7.60
CA PHE A 447 -14.74 -15.57 6.27
C PHE A 447 -15.83 -16.36 5.52
N ALA A 448 -16.58 -17.24 6.18
CA ALA A 448 -17.67 -17.98 5.54
C ALA A 448 -18.99 -17.23 5.57
N ASN A 449 -19.22 -16.43 4.54
CA ASN A 449 -20.60 -16.16 4.14
C ASN A 449 -21.14 -17.42 3.46
N SER A 450 -21.85 -18.23 4.24
CA SER A 450 -22.86 -19.22 3.84
C SER A 450 -22.66 -19.90 2.48
N PHE A 451 -21.66 -20.76 2.34
CA PHE A 451 -21.75 -21.81 1.32
C PHE A 451 -22.92 -22.72 1.71
N ALA A 452 -24.00 -22.72 0.93
CA ALA A 452 -25.06 -23.73 1.05
C ALA A 452 -24.55 -25.07 0.50
N TYR A 453 -23.57 -25.67 1.19
CA TYR A 453 -22.97 -26.94 0.81
C TYR A 453 -23.37 -28.04 1.80
N ASP A 454 -24.04 -29.07 1.28
CA ASP A 454 -24.59 -30.20 2.04
C ASP A 454 -23.70 -31.47 1.90
N GLY A 455 -22.42 -31.29 1.53
CA GLY A 455 -21.44 -32.37 1.31
C GLY A 455 -20.30 -32.36 2.34
N PRO A 456 -19.49 -33.44 2.40
CA PRO A 456 -18.39 -33.55 3.37
C PRO A 456 -17.38 -32.41 3.21
N ALA A 457 -17.13 -31.68 4.30
CA ALA A 457 -16.11 -30.64 4.36
C ALA A 457 -14.81 -31.24 4.90
N ASN A 458 -13.68 -30.93 4.27
CA ASN A 458 -12.38 -31.29 4.82
C ASN A 458 -12.04 -30.35 5.99
N GLY A 459 -11.52 -30.89 7.09
CA GLY A 459 -10.89 -30.06 8.12
C GLY A 459 -9.72 -29.27 7.56
N PHE A 460 -9.43 -28.15 8.20
CA PHE A 460 -8.43 -27.19 7.74
C PHE A 460 -7.29 -27.02 8.72
N ASN A 461 -6.10 -26.75 8.19
CA ASN A 461 -4.91 -26.56 9.01
C ASN A 461 -4.64 -25.09 9.23
N ALA A 462 -4.38 -24.73 10.49
CA ALA A 462 -3.97 -23.40 10.91
C ALA A 462 -2.66 -23.53 11.69
N THR A 463 -1.57 -22.99 11.16
CA THR A 463 -0.25 -23.01 11.82
C THR A 463 0.16 -21.60 12.17
N GLY A 464 0.23 -21.27 13.47
CA GLY A 464 0.70 -19.96 13.93
C GLY A 464 2.12 -19.66 13.42
N GLY A 465 2.39 -18.37 13.24
CA GLY A 465 3.65 -17.85 12.72
C GLY A 465 4.71 -17.63 13.79
N THR A 466 5.47 -16.55 13.66
CA THR A 466 6.44 -16.10 14.66
C THR A 466 6.11 -14.68 15.10
N ALA A 467 5.67 -14.52 16.34
CA ALA A 467 5.52 -13.22 16.98
C ALA A 467 6.65 -13.04 18.01
N SER A 468 7.37 -11.93 17.94
CA SER A 468 8.53 -11.70 18.81
C SER A 468 8.62 -10.27 19.32
N VAL A 469 9.00 -10.15 20.58
CA VAL A 469 9.40 -8.90 21.22
C VAL A 469 10.82 -9.09 21.74
N GLU A 470 11.76 -8.32 21.20
CA GLU A 470 13.19 -8.52 21.43
C GLU A 470 13.89 -7.25 21.91
N MET A 471 14.47 -7.29 23.11
CA MET A 471 15.41 -6.28 23.59
C MET A 471 16.83 -6.80 23.38
N ARG A 472 17.38 -6.46 22.22
CA ARG A 472 18.62 -7.04 21.68
C ARG A 472 19.86 -6.42 22.32
N THR A 473 20.92 -7.20 22.39
CA THR A 473 22.27 -6.67 22.63
C THR A 473 22.76 -5.97 21.36
N GLY A 474 23.31 -4.77 21.49
CA GLY A 474 23.83 -4.00 20.36
C GLY A 474 23.29 -2.57 20.34
N GLY A 475 24.00 -1.70 19.64
CA GLY A 475 23.72 -0.26 19.55
C GLY A 475 24.34 0.58 20.67
N SER A 476 23.93 1.85 20.78
CA SER A 476 24.50 2.86 21.70
C SER A 476 24.20 2.67 23.21
N GLY A 477 23.56 1.57 23.62
CA GLY A 477 23.18 1.30 25.01
C GLY A 477 22.24 0.10 25.16
N GLY A 478 21.62 -0.05 26.34
CA GLY A 478 20.47 -0.96 26.51
C GLY A 478 19.19 -0.30 26.02
N GLY A 479 18.29 -1.04 25.38
CA GLY A 479 17.00 -0.51 24.94
C GLY A 479 15.96 -0.41 26.07
N SER A 480 14.83 0.23 25.80
CA SER A 480 13.67 0.21 26.72
C SER A 480 12.34 0.06 26.01
N ILE A 481 11.41 -0.67 26.62
CA ILE A 481 10.01 -0.76 26.21
C ILE A 481 9.15 -0.46 27.44
N GLU A 482 8.26 0.53 27.34
CA GLU A 482 7.27 0.88 28.36
C GLU A 482 5.85 0.85 27.77
N THR A 483 4.95 0.05 28.34
CA THR A 483 3.55 -0.07 27.89
C THR A 483 2.62 -0.59 29.00
N PRO A 484 1.34 -0.17 29.09
CA PRO A 484 0.39 -0.74 30.04
C PRO A 484 0.27 -2.26 29.95
N SER A 485 0.15 -2.82 28.75
CA SER A 485 0.16 -4.26 28.53
C SER A 485 0.82 -4.65 27.21
N LEU A 486 1.38 -5.86 27.21
CA LEU A 486 2.05 -6.44 26.06
C LEU A 486 1.43 -7.78 25.70
N THR A 487 0.92 -7.90 24.47
CA THR A 487 0.35 -9.12 23.91
C THR A 487 1.19 -9.61 22.74
N VAL A 488 1.67 -10.86 22.81
CA VAL A 488 2.46 -11.53 21.78
C VAL A 488 1.77 -12.84 21.42
N THR A 489 1.18 -12.93 20.23
CA THR A 489 0.38 -14.09 19.81
C THR A 489 0.88 -14.71 18.51
N ALA A 490 0.96 -16.03 18.50
CA ALA A 490 1.23 -16.85 17.32
C ALA A 490 0.39 -18.13 17.40
N GLN A 491 -0.92 -17.97 17.54
CA GLN A 491 -1.88 -19.07 17.67
C GLN A 491 -2.14 -19.76 16.33
N GLY A 492 -2.47 -21.05 16.38
CA GLY A 492 -3.05 -21.80 15.26
C GLY A 492 -4.49 -22.15 15.57
N LEU A 493 -5.43 -21.36 15.05
CA LEU A 493 -6.85 -21.44 15.34
C LEU A 493 -7.64 -22.02 14.16
N PRO A 494 -7.91 -23.33 14.15
CA PRO A 494 -8.83 -23.91 13.19
C PRO A 494 -10.28 -23.72 13.68
N ASN A 495 -10.77 -22.49 13.71
CA ASN A 495 -12.06 -22.16 14.30
C ASN A 495 -13.21 -22.35 13.30
N GLY A 496 -13.66 -23.59 13.09
CA GLY A 496 -14.86 -23.86 12.28
C GLY A 496 -16.11 -23.56 13.09
N ASN A 497 -16.68 -22.36 12.96
CA ASN A 497 -17.97 -22.06 13.56
C ASN A 497 -19.07 -22.49 12.58
N PHE A 498 -19.31 -23.80 12.48
CA PHE A 498 -20.49 -24.30 11.80
C PHE A 498 -21.71 -23.66 12.48
N GLY A 499 -22.46 -22.82 11.78
CA GLY A 499 -23.72 -22.25 12.29
C GLY A 499 -24.77 -23.33 12.61
N GLU A 500 -26.07 -23.03 12.49
CA GLU A 500 -27.14 -24.04 12.68
C GLU A 500 -27.07 -25.26 11.73
N PHE A 501 -26.06 -25.35 10.85
CA PHE A 501 -25.83 -26.47 9.97
C PHE A 501 -25.10 -27.59 10.72
N PRO A 502 -25.57 -28.86 10.64
CA PRO A 502 -24.90 -29.97 11.27
C PRO A 502 -23.47 -30.05 10.73
N ALA A 503 -22.48 -30.11 11.62
CA ALA A 503 -21.09 -30.31 11.27
C ALA A 503 -21.03 -31.49 10.28
N VAL A 504 -20.57 -31.23 9.05
CA VAL A 504 -20.63 -32.25 8.00
C VAL A 504 -19.44 -33.19 8.19
N GLN A 505 -19.68 -34.50 8.11
CA GLN A 505 -18.67 -35.54 8.35
C GLN A 505 -17.35 -35.26 7.58
N GLY A 506 -16.26 -35.10 8.33
CA GLY A 506 -14.93 -34.78 7.82
C GLY A 506 -13.84 -34.98 8.88
N THR A 507 -12.57 -35.09 8.46
CA THR A 507 -11.44 -35.11 9.41
C THR A 507 -11.34 -33.76 10.10
N ALA A 508 -11.18 -33.71 11.43
CA ALA A 508 -10.88 -32.46 12.14
C ALA A 508 -9.67 -31.75 11.53
N GLY A 509 -9.74 -30.43 11.45
CA GLY A 509 -8.59 -29.58 11.13
C GLY A 509 -7.48 -29.66 12.19
N ILE A 510 -6.24 -29.35 11.81
CA ILE A 510 -5.10 -29.30 12.74
C ILE A 510 -4.77 -27.85 13.05
N GLY A 511 -4.92 -27.45 14.31
CA GLY A 511 -4.36 -26.21 14.82
C GLY A 511 -3.03 -26.47 15.48
N GLN A 512 -1.98 -25.88 14.93
CA GLN A 512 -0.64 -25.90 15.48
C GLN A 512 -0.26 -24.47 15.87
N GLY A 513 0.07 -24.26 17.14
CA GLY A 513 0.66 -22.99 17.56
C GLY A 513 2.02 -22.74 16.90
N GLY A 514 2.36 -21.47 16.76
CA GLY A 514 3.63 -20.98 16.25
C GLY A 514 4.65 -20.72 17.36
N ASN A 515 5.46 -19.67 17.17
CA ASN A 515 6.43 -19.20 18.15
C ASN A 515 6.04 -17.80 18.64
N ALA A 516 5.61 -17.68 19.89
CA ALA A 516 5.46 -16.40 20.56
C ALA A 516 6.63 -16.21 21.54
N THR A 517 7.45 -15.17 21.33
CA THR A 517 8.71 -14.97 22.06
C THR A 517 8.78 -13.59 22.69
N LEU A 518 9.16 -13.55 23.98
CA LEU A 518 9.65 -12.35 24.64
C LEU A 518 11.10 -12.61 25.08
N ALA A 519 12.04 -11.82 24.56
CA ALA A 519 13.46 -11.95 24.87
C ALA A 519 14.03 -10.61 25.35
N VAL A 520 14.54 -10.58 26.57
CA VAL A 520 15.24 -9.40 27.14
C VAL A 520 16.71 -9.73 27.34
N ALA A 521 17.52 -9.45 26.32
CA ALA A 521 18.97 -9.69 26.38
C ALA A 521 19.72 -8.51 27.03
N GLN A 522 19.29 -7.28 26.76
CA GLN A 522 19.82 -6.05 27.36
C GLN A 522 18.74 -4.96 27.37
N GLY A 523 18.61 -4.19 28.46
CA GLY A 523 17.65 -3.09 28.56
C GLY A 523 16.66 -3.23 29.72
N ALA A 524 15.56 -2.48 29.66
CA ALA A 524 14.44 -2.55 30.60
C ALA A 524 13.08 -2.68 29.89
N LEU A 525 12.29 -3.69 30.27
CA LEU A 525 10.87 -3.80 29.94
C LEU A 525 10.04 -3.39 31.17
N THR A 526 9.20 -2.38 31.01
CA THR A 526 8.26 -1.92 32.04
C THR A 526 6.84 -2.10 31.52
N THR A 527 6.07 -2.99 32.15
CA THR A 527 4.68 -3.23 31.75
C THR A 527 3.82 -3.74 32.90
N GLY A 528 2.50 -3.61 32.78
CA GLY A 528 1.53 -4.17 33.70
C GLY A 528 1.33 -5.66 33.43
N ASP A 529 0.64 -5.98 32.34
CA ASP A 529 0.31 -7.35 31.95
C ASP A 529 1.14 -7.82 30.75
N ILE A 530 1.53 -9.10 30.77
CA ILE A 530 2.21 -9.76 29.66
C ILE A 530 1.42 -11.01 29.28
N ILE A 531 0.97 -11.05 28.03
CA ILE A 531 0.33 -12.21 27.40
C ILE A 531 1.25 -12.73 26.31
N ILE A 532 1.68 -13.99 26.43
CA ILE A 532 2.44 -14.69 25.39
C ILE A 532 1.67 -15.97 25.09
N ASP A 533 1.15 -16.06 23.87
CA ASP A 533 0.28 -17.16 23.47
C ASP A 533 0.71 -17.76 22.13
N ALA A 534 1.05 -19.04 22.15
CA ALA A 534 1.34 -19.84 20.97
C ALA A 534 0.50 -21.13 20.99
N THR A 535 -0.76 -21.02 21.38
CA THR A 535 -1.67 -22.16 21.46
C THR A 535 -2.04 -22.66 20.06
N GLY A 536 -2.17 -23.98 19.93
CA GLY A 536 -2.82 -24.63 18.81
C GLY A 536 -4.09 -25.31 19.30
N PHE A 537 -5.20 -25.11 18.62
CA PHE A 537 -6.46 -25.77 18.96
C PHE A 537 -6.75 -26.91 17.99
N GLY A 538 -7.19 -28.06 18.49
CA GLY A 538 -7.69 -29.10 17.59
C GLY A 538 -8.96 -28.62 16.89
N GLY A 539 -9.10 -28.88 15.58
CA GLY A 539 -10.34 -28.60 14.86
C GLY A 539 -11.48 -29.45 15.39
N LEU A 540 -12.71 -28.94 15.28
CA LEU A 540 -13.91 -29.71 15.61
C LEU A 540 -14.10 -30.81 14.56
N ALA A 541 -14.19 -32.07 15.00
CA ALA A 541 -14.66 -33.17 14.17
C ALA A 541 -16.17 -33.30 14.32
N ALA A 542 -16.89 -33.46 13.21
CA ALA A 542 -18.26 -33.93 13.23
C ALA A 542 -18.31 -35.46 13.48
N GLU A 543 -19.18 -35.93 14.38
CA GLU A 543 -19.50 -37.37 14.52
C GLU A 543 -20.46 -37.87 13.42
#